data_AF-A0A0K2V995-F1
#
_entry.id   AF-A0A0K2V995-F1
#
_cell.length_a   1.000
_cell.length_b   1.000
_cell.length_c   1.000
_cell.angle_alpha   90.00
_cell.angle_beta   90.00
_cell.angle_gamma   90.00
#
_symmetry.space_group_name_H-M   'P 1'
#
loop_
_entity.id
_entity.type
_entity.pdbx_description
1 polymer ?
#
loop_
_entity_poly.entity_id
_entity_poly.type
_entity_poly.pdbx_seq_one_letter_code
_entity_poly.pdbx_strand_id
1 'polypeptide(L)'
;GIWSTKDMFTGYYEKEKHIRASLREFVIYIVFLVLLSVVTLNMVSPDMYRYSQVLHQLFTSQESIKRIDQLWEFLENDFLDGMYRETWYNEGNIENLNMLCKENAKKKISKGHCLIDPMDRMVLNSSRLIGVPQLRQLRIRNDSCLVNSRFRKWINVCYGHYSREIENVDSFESIIPRIYTNPDAWIYQSEKELNEYNFWGQLAVYSGAGSVQTLTKDRKSTSRIIQELKEGMWITRGTRFISLDFTLYNVNSNLFSIIR
;
A
#
# COMPACT_ATOMS: atom_id res chain seq x y z
N GLY A 1 32.89 -26.18 35.27
CA GLY A 1 31.45 -26.05 35.62
C GLY A 1 30.58 -26.35 34.40
N ILE A 2 29.27 -26.53 34.59
CA ILE A 2 28.31 -26.81 33.50
C ILE A 2 28.34 -25.70 32.41
N TRP A 3 28.74 -24.48 32.77
CA TRP A 3 28.85 -23.32 31.88
C TRP A 3 30.27 -23.02 31.36
N SER A 4 31.23 -23.93 31.50
CA SER A 4 32.61 -23.71 31.01
C SER A 4 32.70 -23.81 29.48
N THR A 5 33.20 -22.80 28.78
CA THR A 5 33.33 -22.86 27.32
C THR A 5 34.67 -23.46 26.91
N LYS A 6 34.79 -23.92 25.65
CA LYS A 6 36.06 -24.43 25.10
C LYS A 6 37.20 -23.39 25.22
N ASP A 7 36.87 -22.10 25.10
CA ASP A 7 37.83 -20.99 25.16
C ASP A 7 38.41 -20.76 26.56
N MET A 8 37.80 -21.36 27.59
CA MET A 8 38.33 -21.35 28.96
C MET A 8 39.45 -22.38 29.18
N PHE A 9 39.73 -23.26 28.22
CA PHE A 9 40.71 -24.35 28.33
C PHE A 9 41.88 -24.13 27.36
N THR A 10 42.88 -23.33 27.77
CA THR A 10 44.03 -22.92 26.92
C THR A 10 45.27 -23.82 27.03
N GLY A 11 45.20 -24.93 27.79
CA GLY A 11 46.36 -25.79 28.11
C GLY A 11 46.39 -27.14 27.38
N TYR A 12 47.59 -27.57 26.95
CA TYR A 12 47.85 -28.85 26.24
C TYR A 12 47.50 -30.11 27.05
N TYR A 13 47.33 -29.98 28.37
CA TYR A 13 47.11 -31.07 29.33
C TYR A 13 45.63 -31.44 29.55
N GLU A 14 44.67 -30.68 28.99
CA GLU A 14 43.24 -30.88 29.24
C GLU A 14 42.43 -31.24 27.98
N LYS A 15 43.03 -32.00 27.06
CA LYS A 15 42.40 -32.41 25.78
C LYS A 15 41.02 -33.04 25.98
N GLU A 16 40.85 -33.87 26.99
CA GLU A 16 39.56 -34.53 27.28
C GLU A 16 38.47 -33.53 27.69
N LYS A 17 38.81 -32.52 28.52
CA LYS A 17 37.86 -31.48 28.93
C LYS A 17 37.49 -30.57 27.77
N HIS A 18 38.47 -30.22 26.92
CA HIS A 18 38.24 -29.43 25.71
C HIS A 18 37.32 -30.16 24.72
N ILE A 19 37.52 -31.48 24.50
CA ILE A 19 36.66 -32.30 23.63
C ILE A 19 35.23 -32.38 24.20
N ARG A 20 35.06 -32.63 25.51
CA ARG A 20 33.74 -32.68 26.16
C ARG A 20 33.01 -31.32 26.09
N ALA A 21 33.71 -30.21 26.30
CA ALA A 21 33.14 -28.87 26.18
C ALA A 21 32.73 -28.55 24.74
N SER A 22 33.58 -28.89 23.76
CA SER A 22 33.30 -28.70 22.33
C SER A 22 32.09 -29.51 21.86
N LEU A 23 31.98 -30.78 22.28
CA LEU A 23 30.82 -31.63 21.96
C LEU A 23 29.53 -31.09 22.58
N ARG A 24 29.58 -30.59 23.83
CA ARG A 24 28.41 -29.98 24.47
C ARG A 24 27.98 -28.71 23.75
N GLU A 25 28.93 -27.83 23.41
CA GLU A 25 28.64 -26.62 22.62
C GLU A 25 28.05 -26.96 21.25
N PHE A 26 28.56 -27.99 20.57
CA PHE A 26 28.04 -28.46 19.30
C PHE A 26 26.58 -28.97 19.42
N VAL A 27 26.26 -29.73 20.47
CA VAL A 27 24.88 -30.18 20.73
C VAL A 27 23.95 -29.00 21.01
N ILE A 28 24.39 -28.03 21.82
CA ILE A 28 23.61 -26.80 22.09
C ILE A 28 23.37 -26.03 20.79
N TYR A 29 24.38 -25.94 19.92
CA TYR A 29 24.26 -25.28 18.62
C TYR A 29 23.29 -26.02 17.68
N ILE A 30 23.32 -27.36 17.64
CA ILE A 30 22.33 -28.14 16.87
C ILE A 30 20.92 -27.87 17.39
N VAL A 31 20.70 -27.93 18.71
CA VAL A 31 19.39 -27.65 19.30
C VAL A 31 18.94 -26.23 18.95
N PHE A 32 19.84 -25.25 19.05
CA PHE A 32 19.55 -23.87 18.65
C PHE A 32 19.17 -23.76 17.17
N LEU A 33 19.91 -24.41 16.27
CA LEU A 33 19.59 -24.41 14.84
C LEU A 33 18.24 -25.07 14.54
N VAL A 34 17.90 -26.17 15.22
CA VAL A 34 16.59 -26.81 15.08
C VAL A 34 15.48 -25.89 15.56
N LEU A 35 15.64 -25.27 16.73
CA LEU A 35 14.65 -24.31 17.25
C LEU A 35 14.49 -23.10 16.32
N LEU A 36 15.61 -22.55 15.82
CA LEU A 36 15.59 -21.46 14.85
C LEU A 36 14.85 -21.89 13.57
N SER A 37 15.17 -23.07 13.04
CA SER A 37 14.53 -23.60 11.83
C SER A 37 13.02 -23.76 12.02
N VAL A 38 12.60 -24.35 13.14
CA VAL A 38 11.17 -24.51 13.48
C VAL A 38 10.47 -23.16 13.57
N VAL A 39 11.07 -22.17 14.23
CA VAL A 39 10.49 -20.82 14.33
C VAL A 39 10.38 -20.17 12.94
N THR A 40 11.45 -20.22 12.13
CA THR A 40 11.43 -19.61 10.79
C THR A 40 10.45 -20.27 9.84
N LEU A 41 10.29 -21.60 9.91
CA LEU A 41 9.40 -22.34 9.01
C LEU A 41 7.93 -22.25 9.44
N ASN A 42 7.64 -22.21 10.74
CA ASN A 42 6.26 -22.08 11.22
C ASN A 42 5.63 -20.73 10.85
N MET A 43 6.44 -19.68 10.70
CA MET A 43 5.96 -18.35 10.36
C MET A 43 5.63 -18.17 8.87
N VAL A 44 6.09 -19.06 7.99
CA VAL A 44 5.95 -18.91 6.53
C VAL A 44 5.01 -19.98 5.99
N SER A 45 3.80 -19.58 5.60
CA SER A 45 2.86 -20.47 4.89
C SER A 45 2.99 -20.31 3.37
N PRO A 46 2.91 -21.40 2.58
CA PRO A 46 2.80 -21.33 1.12
C PRO A 46 1.62 -20.48 0.62
N ASP A 47 0.56 -20.35 1.42
CA ASP A 47 -0.63 -19.56 1.07
C ASP A 47 -0.33 -18.05 1.01
N MET A 48 0.68 -17.58 1.75
CA MET A 48 1.11 -16.18 1.70
C MET A 48 1.58 -15.79 0.30
N TYR A 49 2.39 -16.65 -0.34
CA TYR A 49 2.88 -16.42 -1.69
C TYR A 49 1.74 -16.42 -2.71
N ARG A 50 0.86 -17.42 -2.66
CA ARG A 50 -0.28 -17.52 -3.59
C ARG A 50 -1.22 -16.32 -3.45
N TYR A 51 -1.51 -15.91 -2.22
CA TYR A 51 -2.36 -14.76 -1.96
C TYR A 51 -1.73 -13.46 -2.47
N SER A 52 -0.42 -13.26 -2.25
CA SER A 52 0.32 -12.12 -2.80
C SER A 52 0.27 -12.09 -4.33
N GLN A 53 0.40 -13.24 -5.01
CA GLN A 53 0.26 -13.30 -6.47
C GLN A 53 -1.13 -12.91 -6.95
N VAL A 54 -2.20 -13.36 -6.28
CA VAL A 54 -3.58 -12.99 -6.66
C VAL A 54 -3.81 -11.49 -6.46
N LEU A 55 -3.31 -10.92 -5.36
CA LEU A 55 -3.37 -9.47 -5.13
C LEU A 55 -2.59 -8.68 -6.19
N HIS A 56 -1.40 -9.15 -6.57
CA HIS A 56 -0.63 -8.55 -7.64
C HIS A 56 -1.38 -8.60 -8.98
N GLN A 57 -1.96 -9.75 -9.29
CA GLN A 57 -2.73 -9.94 -10.52
C GLN A 57 -3.90 -8.97 -10.64
N LEU A 58 -4.57 -8.67 -9.51
CA LEU A 58 -5.70 -7.75 -9.46
C LEU A 58 -5.37 -6.32 -9.95
N PHE A 59 -4.14 -5.84 -9.72
CA PHE A 59 -3.71 -4.48 -10.08
C PHE A 59 -2.53 -4.46 -11.06
N THR A 60 -2.34 -5.53 -11.84
CA THR A 60 -1.21 -5.67 -12.80
C THR A 60 -1.13 -4.52 -13.79
N SER A 61 -2.27 -3.92 -14.16
CA SER A 61 -2.32 -2.79 -15.10
C SER A 61 -1.49 -1.60 -14.65
N GLN A 62 -1.27 -1.44 -13.33
CA GLN A 62 -0.42 -0.40 -12.75
C GLN A 62 1.00 -0.41 -13.30
N GLU A 63 1.57 -1.58 -13.61
CA GLU A 63 2.94 -1.70 -14.14
C GLU A 63 3.09 -1.06 -15.54
N SER A 64 1.99 -0.94 -16.27
CA SER A 64 1.99 -0.43 -17.65
C SER A 64 1.86 1.10 -17.74
N ILE A 65 1.66 1.79 -16.61
CA ILE A 65 1.38 3.22 -16.55
C ILE A 65 2.64 4.02 -16.87
N LYS A 66 2.55 4.86 -17.91
CA LYS A 66 3.65 5.74 -18.34
C LYS A 66 3.29 7.22 -18.29
N ARG A 67 2.01 7.54 -18.29
CA ARG A 67 1.50 8.92 -18.34
C ARG A 67 0.46 9.18 -17.25
N ILE A 68 0.26 10.46 -16.93
CA ILE A 68 -0.67 10.89 -15.88
C ILE A 68 -2.13 10.57 -16.24
N ASP A 69 -2.50 10.66 -17.51
CA ASP A 69 -3.84 10.28 -17.98
C ASP A 69 -4.14 8.79 -17.73
N GLN A 70 -3.15 7.92 -17.96
CA GLN A 70 -3.28 6.49 -17.67
C GLN A 70 -3.37 6.20 -16.17
N LEU A 71 -2.67 6.98 -15.34
CA LEU A 71 -2.80 6.88 -13.88
C LEU A 71 -4.23 7.19 -13.42
N TRP A 72 -4.85 8.22 -13.99
CA TRP A 72 -6.25 8.53 -13.69
C TRP A 72 -7.20 7.45 -14.20
N GLU A 73 -6.97 6.92 -15.39
CA GLU A 73 -7.76 5.80 -15.94
C GLU A 73 -7.70 4.56 -15.03
N PHE A 74 -6.52 4.24 -14.51
CA PHE A 74 -6.34 3.17 -13.51
C PHE A 74 -7.13 3.46 -12.22
N LEU A 75 -7.02 4.67 -11.67
CA LEU A 75 -7.71 5.04 -10.43
C LEU A 75 -9.24 5.07 -10.58
N GLU A 76 -9.75 5.53 -11.73
CA GLU A 76 -11.18 5.64 -12.01
C GLU A 76 -11.84 4.31 -12.38
N ASN A 77 -11.09 3.39 -12.99
CA ASN A 77 -11.61 2.10 -13.47
C ASN A 77 -11.03 0.94 -12.66
N ASP A 78 -9.86 0.42 -13.06
CA ASP A 78 -9.25 -0.81 -12.53
C ASP A 78 -9.19 -0.84 -10.99
N PHE A 79 -8.77 0.25 -10.37
CA PHE A 79 -8.71 0.36 -8.92
C PHE A 79 -10.11 0.26 -8.28
N LEU A 80 -11.10 1.01 -8.81
CA LEU A 80 -12.45 0.99 -8.27
C LEU A 80 -13.11 -0.37 -8.45
N ASP A 81 -12.93 -1.00 -9.60
CA ASP A 81 -13.52 -2.29 -9.92
C ASP A 81 -12.85 -3.44 -9.16
N GLY A 82 -11.54 -3.34 -8.92
CA GLY A 82 -10.79 -4.27 -8.07
C GLY A 82 -11.16 -4.17 -6.59
N MET A 83 -11.34 -2.95 -6.08
CA MET A 83 -11.61 -2.71 -4.66
C MET A 83 -13.09 -2.81 -4.26
N TYR A 84 -13.99 -2.28 -5.09
CA TYR A 84 -15.40 -2.12 -4.72
C TYR A 84 -16.31 -2.99 -5.59
N ARG A 85 -16.33 -4.28 -5.28
CA ARG A 85 -17.30 -5.21 -5.87
C ARG A 85 -18.66 -5.05 -5.19
N GLU A 86 -19.68 -4.65 -5.97
CA GLU A 86 -21.03 -4.39 -5.44
C GLU A 86 -21.99 -5.57 -5.60
N THR A 87 -21.61 -6.60 -6.35
CA THR A 87 -22.45 -7.75 -6.69
C THR A 87 -21.83 -9.08 -6.28
N TRP A 88 -22.67 -10.07 -5.97
CA TRP A 88 -22.23 -11.44 -5.73
C TRP A 88 -21.64 -12.10 -6.99
N TYR A 89 -20.74 -13.06 -6.78
CA TYR A 89 -19.94 -13.76 -7.81
C TYR A 89 -20.73 -14.71 -8.73
N ASN A 90 -22.06 -14.67 -8.71
CA ASN A 90 -22.86 -15.57 -9.53
C ASN A 90 -22.66 -15.20 -11.01
N GLU A 91 -22.04 -16.08 -11.79
CA GLU A 91 -21.82 -15.88 -13.23
C GLU A 91 -22.99 -16.46 -14.05
N GLY A 92 -23.31 -15.85 -15.20
CA GLY A 92 -24.31 -16.34 -16.16
C GLY A 92 -25.23 -15.24 -16.72
N ASN A 93 -26.14 -15.61 -17.63
CA ASN A 93 -27.19 -14.69 -18.09
C ASN A 93 -28.34 -14.67 -17.07
N ILE A 94 -28.17 -13.87 -16.01
CA ILE A 94 -29.07 -13.81 -14.85
C ILE A 94 -30.06 -12.63 -14.97
N GLU A 95 -30.00 -11.83 -16.05
CA GLU A 95 -30.80 -10.59 -16.18
C GLU A 95 -32.31 -10.83 -16.01
N ASN A 96 -32.78 -12.01 -16.39
CA ASN A 96 -34.19 -12.41 -16.30
C ASN A 96 -34.50 -13.37 -15.14
N LEU A 97 -33.50 -13.76 -14.34
CA LEU A 97 -33.70 -14.68 -13.22
C LEU A 97 -34.08 -13.90 -11.96
N ASN A 98 -35.17 -14.32 -11.34
CA ASN A 98 -35.59 -13.83 -10.04
C ASN A 98 -34.77 -14.52 -8.95
N MET A 99 -33.80 -13.82 -8.36
CA MET A 99 -32.98 -14.32 -7.25
C MET A 99 -33.48 -13.77 -5.91
N LEU A 100 -33.56 -14.63 -4.90
CA LEU A 100 -33.84 -14.24 -3.51
C LEU A 100 -32.57 -13.67 -2.88
N CYS A 101 -32.47 -12.35 -2.84
CA CYS A 101 -31.36 -11.63 -2.25
C CYS A 101 -31.71 -11.19 -0.82
N LYS A 102 -30.70 -11.14 0.06
CA LYS A 102 -30.83 -10.58 1.41
C LYS A 102 -30.50 -9.09 1.35
N GLU A 103 -31.50 -8.24 1.53
CA GLU A 103 -31.36 -6.78 1.60
C GLU A 103 -31.86 -6.33 2.98
N ASN A 104 -30.98 -5.79 3.83
CA ASN A 104 -31.34 -5.32 5.18
C ASN A 104 -32.13 -6.36 6.01
N ALA A 105 -31.62 -7.60 6.04
CA ALA A 105 -32.23 -8.76 6.71
C ALA A 105 -33.60 -9.24 6.17
N LYS A 106 -34.16 -8.58 5.14
CA LYS A 106 -35.37 -9.04 4.44
C LYS A 106 -34.99 -9.76 3.14
N LYS A 107 -35.72 -10.83 2.82
CA LYS A 107 -35.57 -11.53 1.53
C LYS A 107 -36.37 -10.77 0.48
N LYS A 108 -35.71 -10.30 -0.58
CA LYS A 108 -36.34 -9.60 -1.70
C LYS A 108 -35.95 -10.28 -3.00
N ILE A 109 -36.88 -10.33 -3.93
CA ILE A 109 -36.61 -10.81 -5.28
C ILE A 109 -35.94 -9.67 -6.05
N SER A 110 -34.67 -9.85 -6.41
CA SER A 110 -33.97 -8.98 -7.36
C SER A 110 -33.98 -9.63 -8.73
N LYS A 111 -34.09 -8.81 -9.79
CA LYS A 111 -33.83 -9.24 -11.16
C LYS A 111 -32.33 -9.08 -11.42
N GLY A 112 -31.64 -10.16 -11.78
CA GLY A 112 -30.20 -10.13 -11.97
C GLY A 112 -29.39 -10.38 -10.69
N HIS A 113 -28.20 -9.80 -10.61
CA HIS A 113 -27.26 -10.01 -9.52
C HIS A 113 -27.77 -9.43 -8.19
N CYS A 114 -27.42 -10.11 -7.09
CA CYS A 114 -27.68 -9.58 -5.75
C CYS A 114 -26.64 -8.51 -5.39
N LEU A 115 -27.12 -7.36 -4.93
CA LEU A 115 -26.27 -6.30 -4.37
C LEU A 115 -25.76 -6.72 -2.99
N ILE A 116 -24.50 -6.38 -2.71
CA ILE A 116 -23.83 -6.61 -1.43
C ILE A 116 -23.97 -5.35 -0.58
N ASP A 117 -24.41 -5.53 0.67
CA ASP A 117 -24.44 -4.45 1.66
C ASP A 117 -23.03 -3.87 1.85
N PRO A 118 -22.85 -2.53 1.90
CA PRO A 118 -21.54 -1.91 2.09
C PRO A 118 -20.70 -2.48 3.24
N MET A 119 -21.32 -2.96 4.32
CA MET A 119 -20.61 -3.55 5.47
C MET A 119 -20.06 -4.95 5.20
N ASP A 120 -20.67 -5.67 4.27
CA ASP A 120 -20.36 -7.06 3.89
C ASP A 120 -19.51 -7.14 2.61
N ARG A 121 -19.11 -6.00 2.02
CA ARG A 121 -18.26 -5.95 0.83
C ARG A 121 -16.87 -6.50 1.13
N MET A 122 -16.42 -7.43 0.29
CA MET A 122 -15.10 -8.05 0.35
C MET A 122 -14.37 -7.86 -0.98
N VAL A 123 -13.08 -7.56 -0.90
CA VAL A 123 -12.14 -7.61 -2.01
C VAL A 123 -11.84 -9.08 -2.32
N LEU A 124 -11.90 -9.47 -3.60
CA LEU A 124 -11.69 -10.86 -4.05
C LEU A 124 -12.57 -11.91 -3.33
N ASN A 125 -13.78 -11.51 -2.90
CA ASN A 125 -14.76 -12.35 -2.18
C ASN A 125 -14.24 -13.00 -0.87
N SER A 126 -13.03 -12.67 -0.41
CA SER A 126 -12.35 -13.37 0.70
C SER A 126 -11.62 -12.44 1.65
N SER A 127 -11.31 -11.22 1.19
CA SER A 127 -10.47 -10.27 1.89
C SER A 127 -11.25 -9.02 2.24
N ARG A 128 -11.17 -8.59 3.50
CA ARG A 128 -11.85 -7.42 4.01
C ARG A 128 -10.91 -6.23 4.02
N LEU A 129 -11.38 -5.09 3.52
CA LEU A 129 -10.69 -3.82 3.65
C LEU A 129 -10.72 -3.34 5.11
N ILE A 130 -9.54 -3.07 5.67
CA ILE A 130 -9.40 -2.46 6.99
C ILE A 130 -9.17 -0.96 6.81
N GLY A 131 -10.04 -0.16 7.45
CA GLY A 131 -10.02 1.29 7.30
C GLY A 131 -10.58 1.73 5.94
N VAL A 132 -9.85 2.62 5.28
CA VAL A 132 -10.13 3.13 3.92
C VAL A 132 -8.80 3.32 3.18
N PRO A 133 -8.78 3.23 1.84
CA PRO A 133 -7.58 3.54 1.09
C PRO A 133 -7.21 5.01 1.20
N GLN A 134 -5.92 5.31 1.09
CA GLN A 134 -5.38 6.64 1.23
C GLN A 134 -4.49 6.97 0.03
N LEU A 135 -4.76 8.10 -0.63
CA LEU A 135 -3.88 8.70 -1.62
C LEU A 135 -2.97 9.72 -0.93
N ARG A 136 -1.67 9.65 -1.17
CA ARG A 136 -0.69 10.62 -0.69
C ARG A 136 0.13 11.16 -1.85
N GLN A 137 0.45 12.45 -1.79
CA GLN A 137 1.24 13.15 -2.81
C GLN A 137 2.38 13.94 -2.17
N LEU A 138 3.54 13.94 -2.84
CA LEU A 138 4.62 14.90 -2.63
C LEU A 138 4.86 15.78 -3.86
N ARG A 139 5.12 17.06 -3.57
CA ARG A 139 5.37 18.09 -4.56
C ARG A 139 6.64 18.86 -4.24
N ILE A 140 7.25 19.40 -5.28
CA ILE A 140 8.41 20.29 -5.17
C ILE A 140 8.07 21.71 -5.63
N ARG A 141 8.89 22.68 -5.21
CA ARG A 141 8.72 24.09 -5.57
C ARG A 141 8.95 24.35 -7.06
N ASN A 142 8.35 25.43 -7.55
CA ASN A 142 8.33 25.85 -8.95
C ASN A 142 9.69 26.38 -9.48
N ASP A 143 10.63 26.65 -8.60
CA ASP A 143 11.97 27.19 -8.84
C ASP A 143 13.08 26.20 -8.43
N SER A 144 12.74 24.92 -8.34
CA SER A 144 13.62 23.86 -7.84
C SER A 144 14.79 23.49 -8.77
N CYS A 145 14.96 24.17 -9.90
CA CYS A 145 16.00 23.89 -10.87
C CYS A 145 16.71 25.16 -11.35
N LEU A 146 18.00 25.02 -11.66
CA LEU A 146 18.81 26.12 -12.17
C LEU A 146 18.60 26.29 -13.69
N VAL A 147 17.80 27.29 -14.06
CA VAL A 147 17.64 27.71 -15.45
C VAL A 147 18.78 28.67 -15.82
N ASN A 148 19.55 28.33 -16.86
CA ASN A 148 20.62 29.17 -17.39
C ASN A 148 20.07 30.57 -17.76
N SER A 149 20.84 31.62 -17.44
CA SER A 149 20.42 33.02 -17.61
C SER A 149 19.93 33.36 -19.01
N ARG A 150 20.49 32.74 -20.05
CA ARG A 150 20.07 32.94 -21.44
C ARG A 150 18.64 32.45 -21.69
N PHE A 151 18.20 31.40 -21.00
CA PHE A 151 16.88 30.79 -21.20
C PHE A 151 15.79 31.30 -20.25
N ARG A 152 16.13 32.13 -19.27
CA ARG A 152 15.17 32.66 -18.29
C ARG A 152 14.01 33.44 -18.89
N LYS A 153 14.17 33.99 -20.10
CA LYS A 153 13.08 34.68 -20.82
C LYS A 153 11.99 33.73 -21.33
N TRP A 154 12.31 32.45 -21.56
CA TRP A 154 11.40 31.46 -22.11
C TRP A 154 10.95 30.41 -21.09
N ILE A 155 11.76 30.17 -20.05
CA ILE A 155 11.49 29.17 -19.01
C ILE A 155 11.25 29.88 -17.68
N ASN A 156 9.97 30.16 -17.39
CA ASN A 156 9.55 30.85 -16.16
C ASN A 156 9.40 29.91 -14.96
N VAL A 157 9.21 28.61 -15.21
CA VAL A 157 8.93 27.59 -14.19
C VAL A 157 9.79 26.38 -14.47
N CYS A 158 10.44 25.84 -13.45
CA CYS A 158 11.25 24.64 -13.59
C CYS A 158 11.14 23.71 -12.37
N TYR A 159 11.05 22.41 -12.66
CA TYR A 159 10.93 21.39 -11.63
C TYR A 159 12.12 20.42 -11.72
N GLY A 160 12.94 20.38 -10.67
CA GLY A 160 14.12 19.52 -10.57
C GLY A 160 13.81 18.06 -10.19
N HIS A 161 14.85 17.32 -9.83
CA HIS A 161 14.72 16.04 -9.13
C HIS A 161 14.20 16.25 -7.72
N TYR A 162 13.62 15.24 -7.10
CA TYR A 162 13.15 15.35 -5.72
C TYR A 162 14.34 15.44 -4.75
N SER A 163 14.27 16.37 -3.81
CA SER A 163 15.06 16.38 -2.58
C SER A 163 14.21 16.98 -1.46
N ARG A 164 14.52 16.63 -0.21
CA ARG A 164 13.72 17.06 0.94
C ARG A 164 13.72 18.59 1.11
N GLU A 165 14.81 19.25 0.76
CA GLU A 165 15.00 20.69 0.92
C GLU A 165 14.16 21.53 -0.06
N ILE A 166 13.75 20.91 -1.18
CA ILE A 166 12.97 21.56 -2.24
C ILE A 166 11.51 21.12 -2.27
N GLU A 167 11.06 20.38 -1.24
CA GLU A 167 9.65 20.10 -1.03
C GLU A 167 8.83 21.39 -0.97
N ASN A 168 7.66 21.35 -1.57
CA ASN A 168 6.71 22.43 -1.48
C ASN A 168 5.82 22.22 -0.26
N VAL A 169 5.97 23.10 0.73
CA VAL A 169 5.19 23.12 1.97
C VAL A 169 3.98 24.05 1.88
N ASP A 170 3.86 24.82 0.79
CA ASP A 170 2.75 25.74 0.61
C ASP A 170 1.46 24.95 0.31
N SER A 171 0.35 25.39 0.92
CA SER A 171 -0.97 24.91 0.54
C SER A 171 -1.24 25.25 -0.93
N PHE A 172 -1.90 24.35 -1.64
CA PHE A 172 -2.23 24.59 -3.04
C PHE A 172 -3.73 24.61 -3.26
N GLU A 173 -4.17 25.48 -4.15
CA GLU A 173 -5.57 25.66 -4.45
C GLU A 173 -6.01 24.73 -5.58
N SER A 174 -7.21 24.18 -5.41
CA SER A 174 -7.93 23.50 -6.49
C SER A 174 -8.45 24.55 -7.48
N ILE A 175 -8.41 24.23 -8.77
CA ILE A 175 -8.99 25.07 -9.83
C ILE A 175 -10.54 25.05 -9.76
N ILE A 176 -11.10 24.02 -9.16
CA ILE A 176 -12.54 23.84 -8.98
C ILE A 176 -12.95 23.92 -7.50
N PRO A 177 -14.23 24.22 -7.18
CA PRO A 177 -14.73 24.14 -5.82
C PRO A 177 -14.54 22.74 -5.23
N ARG A 178 -14.03 22.68 -3.99
CA ARG A 178 -13.85 21.44 -3.24
C ARG A 178 -15.17 21.07 -2.56
N ILE A 179 -15.81 20.00 -3.01
CA ILE A 179 -17.11 19.52 -2.50
C ILE A 179 -16.94 18.18 -1.80
N TYR A 180 -16.11 17.29 -2.35
CA TYR A 180 -15.94 15.91 -1.90
C TYR A 180 -14.57 15.64 -1.27
N THR A 181 -13.53 16.39 -1.63
CA THR A 181 -12.17 16.21 -1.09
C THR A 181 -12.02 16.80 0.31
N ASN A 182 -11.16 16.17 1.12
CA ASN A 182 -10.81 16.67 2.44
C ASN A 182 -9.84 17.85 2.32
N PRO A 183 -9.84 18.80 3.28
CA PRO A 183 -8.85 19.88 3.30
C PRO A 183 -7.40 19.37 3.25
N ASP A 184 -7.13 18.25 3.92
CA ASP A 184 -5.81 17.60 4.00
C ASP A 184 -5.25 17.17 2.63
N ALA A 185 -6.11 16.97 1.63
CA ALA A 185 -5.67 16.66 0.27
C ALA A 185 -4.94 17.84 -0.39
N TRP A 186 -5.15 19.06 0.10
CA TRP A 186 -4.66 20.30 -0.49
C TRP A 186 -3.67 21.04 0.42
N ILE A 187 -3.45 20.53 1.63
CA ILE A 187 -2.56 21.10 2.64
C ILE A 187 -1.35 20.17 2.80
N TYR A 188 -0.16 20.74 2.93
CA TYR A 188 1.02 19.96 3.25
C TYR A 188 1.01 19.57 4.72
N GLN A 189 1.27 18.28 4.99
CA GLN A 189 1.45 17.75 6.34
C GLN A 189 2.84 17.15 6.46
N SER A 190 3.50 17.39 7.59
CA SER A 190 4.83 16.87 7.88
C SER A 190 4.81 15.36 8.20
N GLU A 191 5.96 14.71 8.06
CA GLU A 191 6.16 13.29 8.39
C GLU A 191 5.66 12.93 9.80
N LYS A 192 5.86 13.84 10.77
CA LYS A 192 5.42 13.67 12.16
C LYS A 192 3.91 13.77 12.32
N GLU A 193 3.25 14.65 11.58
CA GLU A 193 1.78 14.79 11.64
C GLU A 193 1.09 13.57 11.03
N LEU A 194 1.68 13.01 9.98
CA LEU A 194 1.18 11.80 9.32
C LEU A 194 1.58 10.50 10.03
N ASN A 195 2.52 10.55 10.98
CA ASN A 195 3.15 9.36 11.59
C ASN A 195 3.67 8.37 10.53
N GLU A 196 4.17 8.90 9.44
CA GLU A 196 4.70 8.13 8.32
C GLU A 196 6.22 8.13 8.35
N TYR A 197 6.84 7.24 7.58
CA TYR A 197 8.29 7.16 7.46
C TYR A 197 8.70 7.40 6.02
N ASN A 198 9.99 7.60 5.80
CA ASN A 198 10.55 7.70 4.46
C ASN A 198 10.25 6.47 3.60
N PHE A 199 9.82 6.70 2.36
CA PHE A 199 9.60 5.67 1.37
C PHE A 199 10.79 5.57 0.41
N TRP A 200 11.38 4.38 0.33
CA TRP A 200 12.53 4.11 -0.53
C TRP A 200 12.04 3.73 -1.93
N GLY A 201 11.99 4.72 -2.83
CA GLY A 201 11.63 4.50 -4.22
C GLY A 201 12.83 4.17 -5.09
N GLN A 202 12.58 3.82 -6.36
CA GLN A 202 13.64 3.50 -7.32
C GLN A 202 14.50 4.71 -7.70
N LEU A 203 13.92 5.92 -7.73
CA LEU A 203 14.60 7.15 -8.16
C LEU A 203 15.16 7.98 -6.99
N ALA A 204 14.49 7.95 -5.84
CA ALA A 204 14.84 8.75 -4.67
C ALA A 204 14.19 8.15 -3.39
N VAL A 205 14.69 8.58 -2.24
CA VAL A 205 14.05 8.34 -0.94
C VAL A 205 13.12 9.50 -0.65
N TYR A 206 11.82 9.24 -0.65
CA TYR A 206 10.77 10.22 -0.42
C TYR A 206 10.48 10.34 1.07
N SER A 207 10.19 11.54 1.57
CA SER A 207 9.80 11.76 2.96
C SER A 207 8.42 11.15 3.24
N GLY A 208 8.11 10.92 4.52
CA GLY A 208 6.75 10.51 4.91
C GLY A 208 5.71 11.64 4.85
N ALA A 209 6.13 12.86 4.51
CA ALA A 209 5.28 14.05 4.44
C ALA A 209 4.40 14.06 3.17
N GLY A 210 3.56 15.09 3.05
CA GLY A 210 2.81 15.37 1.83
C GLY A 210 1.37 15.76 2.09
N SER A 211 0.59 15.79 1.01
CA SER A 211 -0.85 16.04 1.07
C SER A 211 -1.61 14.73 0.87
N VAL A 212 -2.67 14.54 1.65
CA VAL A 212 -3.30 13.24 1.84
C VAL A 212 -4.81 13.30 1.63
N GLN A 213 -5.33 12.46 0.75
CA GLN A 213 -6.76 12.24 0.56
C GLN A 213 -7.13 10.82 0.98
N THR A 214 -7.92 10.69 2.05
CA THR A 214 -8.56 9.42 2.39
C THR A 214 -9.76 9.18 1.49
N LEU A 215 -9.86 7.98 0.92
CA LEU A 215 -11.02 7.56 0.13
C LEU A 215 -12.13 7.07 1.07
N THR A 216 -13.19 6.50 0.50
CA THR A 216 -14.35 6.00 1.25
C THR A 216 -14.58 4.52 1.01
N LYS A 217 -15.45 3.89 1.81
CA LYS A 217 -15.84 2.48 1.59
C LYS A 217 -16.81 2.30 0.40
N ASP A 218 -17.38 3.40 -0.09
CA ASP A 218 -18.38 3.38 -1.14
C ASP A 218 -17.77 3.73 -2.49
N ARG A 219 -17.98 2.87 -3.49
CA ARG A 219 -17.51 3.07 -4.87
C ARG A 219 -17.88 4.44 -5.42
N LYS A 220 -19.15 4.82 -5.27
CA LYS A 220 -19.70 6.07 -5.81
C LYS A 220 -19.08 7.32 -5.17
N SER A 221 -18.88 7.30 -3.86
CA SER A 221 -18.28 8.42 -3.14
C SER A 221 -16.80 8.54 -3.47
N THR A 222 -16.08 7.42 -3.50
CA THR A 222 -14.67 7.38 -3.92
C THR A 222 -14.47 7.83 -5.36
N SER A 223 -15.35 7.41 -6.29
CA SER A 223 -15.32 7.86 -7.69
C SER A 223 -15.41 9.38 -7.82
N ARG A 224 -16.31 10.02 -7.06
CA ARG A 224 -16.44 11.50 -7.07
C ARG A 224 -15.21 12.19 -6.49
N ILE A 225 -14.62 11.64 -5.44
CA ILE A 225 -13.37 12.17 -4.86
C ILE A 225 -12.26 12.12 -5.91
N ILE A 226 -12.07 10.99 -6.58
CA ILE A 226 -11.04 10.83 -7.62
C ILE A 226 -11.28 11.80 -8.78
N GLN A 227 -12.52 11.94 -9.23
CA GLN A 227 -12.89 12.89 -10.28
C GLN A 227 -12.59 14.34 -9.86
N GLU A 228 -12.93 14.73 -8.63
CA GLU A 228 -12.63 16.07 -8.11
C GLU A 228 -11.12 16.33 -8.00
N LEU A 229 -10.32 15.33 -7.59
CA LEU A 229 -8.85 15.45 -7.58
C LEU A 229 -8.28 15.63 -9.01
N LYS A 230 -8.82 14.91 -9.99
CA LYS A 230 -8.40 14.98 -11.39
C LYS A 230 -8.74 16.34 -12.00
N GLU A 231 -9.99 16.78 -11.87
CA GLU A 231 -10.47 18.06 -12.39
C GLU A 231 -9.84 19.25 -11.66
N GLY A 232 -9.56 19.10 -10.36
CA GLY A 232 -8.86 20.09 -9.53
C GLY A 232 -7.35 20.15 -9.76
N MET A 233 -6.81 19.40 -10.73
CA MET A 233 -5.37 19.36 -11.05
C MET A 233 -4.50 19.01 -9.83
N TRP A 234 -4.94 18.02 -9.03
CA TRP A 234 -4.23 17.59 -7.84
C TRP A 234 -2.80 17.13 -8.17
N ILE A 235 -2.65 16.38 -9.28
CA ILE A 235 -1.37 15.97 -9.85
C ILE A 235 -0.92 17.02 -10.87
N THR A 236 0.29 17.56 -10.69
CA THR A 236 0.86 18.59 -11.56
C THR A 236 2.27 18.20 -12.03
N ARG A 237 2.87 19.02 -12.90
CA ARG A 237 4.28 18.84 -13.35
C ARG A 237 5.30 18.85 -12.20
N GLY A 238 4.94 19.45 -11.06
CA GLY A 238 5.77 19.49 -9.84
C GLY A 238 5.55 18.32 -8.89
N THR A 239 4.60 17.43 -9.15
CA THR A 239 4.41 16.21 -8.36
C THR A 239 5.55 15.24 -8.64
N ARG A 240 6.09 14.60 -7.60
CA ARG A 240 7.23 13.67 -7.70
C ARG A 240 6.94 12.28 -7.17
N PHE A 241 6.01 12.17 -6.24
CA PHE A 241 5.63 10.90 -5.64
C PHE A 241 4.14 10.90 -5.36
N ILE A 242 3.51 9.78 -5.66
CA ILE A 242 2.13 9.48 -5.34
C ILE A 242 2.12 8.06 -4.78
N SER A 243 1.45 7.85 -3.65
CA SER A 243 1.21 6.53 -3.09
C SER A 243 -0.27 6.28 -2.89
N LEU A 244 -0.68 5.02 -3.01
CA LEU A 244 -2.01 4.55 -2.77
C LEU A 244 -1.92 3.40 -1.77
N ASP A 245 -2.31 3.69 -0.53
CA ASP A 245 -2.00 2.83 0.60
C ASP A 245 -3.31 2.27 1.18
N PHE A 246 -3.37 0.96 1.38
CA PHE A 246 -4.49 0.32 2.07
C PHE A 246 -4.10 -1.03 2.67
N THR A 247 -4.92 -1.52 3.60
CA THR A 247 -4.69 -2.81 4.26
C THR A 247 -5.87 -3.75 4.02
N LEU A 248 -5.57 -4.97 3.59
CA LEU A 248 -6.53 -6.06 3.45
C LEU A 248 -6.28 -7.12 4.51
N TYR A 249 -7.38 -7.71 4.99
CA TYR A 249 -7.34 -8.85 5.88
C TYR A 249 -8.08 -10.03 5.25
N ASN A 250 -7.36 -11.10 4.97
CA ASN A 250 -7.93 -12.33 4.45
C ASN A 250 -8.53 -13.15 5.60
N VAL A 251 -9.84 -13.39 5.55
CA VAL A 251 -10.58 -14.06 6.63
C VAL A 251 -10.29 -15.57 6.66
N ASN A 252 -9.97 -16.17 5.51
CA ASN A 252 -9.78 -17.61 5.40
C ASN A 252 -8.39 -18.05 5.90
N SER A 253 -7.36 -17.26 5.59
CA SER A 253 -5.97 -17.55 5.97
C SER A 253 -5.47 -16.75 7.18
N ASN A 254 -6.29 -15.86 7.74
CA ASN A 254 -5.91 -14.97 8.85
C ASN A 254 -4.64 -14.15 8.53
N LEU A 255 -4.55 -13.64 7.30
CA LEU A 255 -3.40 -12.88 6.81
C LEU A 255 -3.75 -11.40 6.66
N PHE A 256 -2.88 -10.53 7.19
CA PHE A 256 -2.89 -9.10 6.89
C PHE A 256 -1.96 -8.82 5.73
N SER A 257 -2.39 -7.99 4.79
CA SER A 257 -1.59 -7.53 3.67
C SER A 257 -1.68 -6.03 3.55
N ILE A 258 -0.52 -5.39 3.55
CA ILE A 258 -0.36 -3.96 3.38
C ILE A 258 0.01 -3.76 1.91
N ILE A 259 -0.80 -2.97 1.20
CA ILE A 259 -0.58 -2.61 -0.19
C ILE A 259 -0.15 -1.15 -0.21
N ARG A 260 0.95 -0.87 -0.90
CA ARG A 260 1.57 0.44 -1.08
C ARG A 260 2.26 0.50 -2.43
#